data_AF-A0A956BXZ9-F1
#
_entry.id   AF-A0A956BXZ9-F1
#
_cell.length_a   1.000
_cell.length_b   1.000
_cell.length_c   1.000
_cell.angle_alpha   90.00
_cell.angle_beta   90.00
_cell.angle_gamma   90.00
#
_symmetry.space_group_name_H-M   'P 1'
#
loop_
_entity.id
_entity.type
_entity.pdbx_description
1 polymer ?
#
loop_
_entity_poly.entity_id
_entity_poly.type
_entity_poly.pdbx_seq_one_letter_code
_entity_poly.pdbx_strand_id
1 'polypeptide(L)'
;MSSTSRPISSRLSVERIAYGVVPLGIALVAIAYLSAGDPGIRFDLQLTAPEVGRRGHSIGLRSFFVVSSERPEPEFPAVPVRVSLLSGSEPMATTTLEPSASGDVAGAIVIPPSAPASVRLRAEVAYDGENIAIERSVRLDDAPPNLVATPRRTSPLQRFRVLERTGTSLDLAFVNGGCVPGAPCEMSIEGADDELDWIISGEPGFARIERVGNRLRGDFLGPEGEVRFAGPAEERRLARFRVPVIQRGIPFRASVREAKLMLDVELMEPTHASLDLFCEGRWIYAATVNLRDGTNHPDIPVPEQQCRVQLRPDPFSLESATSFLLPPTMETQALHGLEDPIALPMAVRSRDLAEIQAERKQRRLRWLLAMSLALGALIVVVVLARRGIRASSEAQKIMDGFDADRAVPSTLLSALGVLVPILLVLFVFLAAAILLLSKGLF
;
A
#
# COMPACT_ATOMS: atom_id res chain seq x y z
N MET A 1 40.54 25.87 -75.34
CA MET A 1 40.32 24.60 -74.62
C MET A 1 39.59 24.91 -73.32
N SER A 2 38.25 24.82 -73.31
CA SER A 2 37.42 25.15 -72.15
C SER A 2 37.20 23.90 -71.30
N SER A 3 37.76 23.89 -70.09
CA SER A 3 37.51 22.85 -69.09
C SER A 3 36.18 23.16 -68.37
N THR A 4 35.12 22.43 -68.73
CA THR A 4 33.86 22.40 -68.00
C THR A 4 34.02 21.60 -66.71
N SER A 5 34.22 22.29 -65.58
CA SER A 5 34.17 21.69 -64.25
C SER A 5 32.72 21.35 -63.88
N ARG A 6 32.39 20.06 -63.82
CA ARG A 6 31.10 19.59 -63.29
C ARG A 6 31.06 19.80 -61.78
N PRO A 7 30.02 20.46 -61.21
CA PRO A 7 29.87 20.57 -59.76
C PRO A 7 29.54 19.20 -59.17
N ILE A 8 30.40 18.73 -58.27
CA ILE A 8 30.24 17.47 -57.55
C ILE A 8 29.05 17.61 -56.59
N SER A 9 28.04 16.78 -56.81
CA SER A 9 26.77 16.77 -56.09
C SER A 9 26.94 16.40 -54.61
N SER A 10 26.89 17.40 -53.72
CA SER A 10 26.97 17.24 -52.26
C SER A 10 25.67 16.73 -51.60
N ARG A 11 24.57 16.58 -52.36
CA ARG A 11 23.27 16.12 -51.82
C ARG A 11 23.24 14.63 -51.41
N LEU A 12 24.11 13.79 -51.97
CA LEU A 12 24.14 12.35 -51.69
C LEU A 12 24.69 11.96 -50.30
N SER A 13 25.30 12.89 -49.58
CA SER A 13 25.93 12.61 -48.28
C SER A 13 24.97 12.66 -47.09
N VAL A 14 23.87 13.41 -47.17
CA VAL A 14 23.00 13.63 -46.00
C VAL A 14 21.95 12.52 -45.87
N GLU A 15 21.34 12.10 -46.99
CA GLU A 15 20.36 11.00 -46.98
C GLU A 15 20.98 9.68 -46.50
N ARG A 16 22.16 9.28 -47.01
CA ARG A 16 22.80 8.02 -46.60
C ARG A 16 23.14 7.97 -45.11
N ILE A 17 23.41 9.12 -44.49
CA ILE A 17 23.73 9.19 -43.06
C ILE A 17 22.45 9.16 -42.22
N ALA A 18 21.37 9.82 -42.66
CA ALA A 18 20.07 9.73 -42.01
C ALA A 18 19.51 8.30 -42.04
N TYR A 19 19.65 7.60 -43.17
CA TYR A 19 19.24 6.20 -43.31
C TYR A 19 20.11 5.21 -42.51
N GLY A 20 21.34 5.56 -42.15
CA GLY A 20 22.21 4.69 -41.34
C GLY A 20 22.10 4.93 -39.83
N VAL A 21 22.09 6.20 -39.41
CA VAL A 21 22.23 6.58 -37.99
C VAL A 21 20.91 6.46 -37.23
N VAL A 22 19.77 6.80 -37.86
CA VAL A 22 18.45 6.74 -37.22
C VAL A 22 18.06 5.30 -36.85
N PRO A 23 18.09 4.30 -37.76
CA PRO A 23 17.76 2.93 -37.39
C PRO A 23 18.75 2.33 -36.40
N LEU A 24 20.04 2.72 -36.42
CA LEU A 24 21.01 2.31 -35.42
C LEU A 24 20.66 2.86 -34.03
N GLY A 25 20.24 4.13 -33.94
CA GLY A 25 19.78 4.74 -32.70
C GLY A 25 18.51 4.08 -32.15
N ILE A 26 17.53 3.80 -33.01
CA ILE A 26 16.30 3.07 -32.64
C ILE A 26 16.64 1.65 -32.16
N ALA A 27 17.52 0.94 -32.87
CA ALA A 27 17.97 -0.39 -32.48
C ALA A 27 18.67 -0.38 -31.12
N LEU A 28 19.52 0.61 -30.84
CA LEU A 28 20.19 0.74 -29.54
C LEU A 28 19.21 1.02 -28.40
N VAL A 29 18.18 1.86 -28.62
CA VAL A 29 17.13 2.11 -27.62
C VAL A 29 16.28 0.86 -27.41
N ALA A 30 15.92 0.15 -28.47
CA ALA A 30 15.16 -1.10 -28.38
C ALA A 30 15.97 -2.19 -27.66
N ILE A 31 17.26 -2.34 -27.98
CA ILE A 31 18.17 -3.26 -27.28
C ILE A 31 18.28 -2.86 -25.81
N ALA A 32 18.48 -1.58 -25.50
CA ALA A 32 18.55 -1.10 -24.12
C ALA A 32 17.24 -1.30 -23.36
N TYR A 33 16.09 -1.15 -24.01
CA TYR A 33 14.78 -1.39 -23.41
C TYR A 33 14.54 -2.88 -23.16
N LEU A 34 14.89 -3.73 -24.13
CA LEU A 34 14.76 -5.19 -24.02
C LEU A 34 15.79 -5.79 -23.06
N SER A 35 16.99 -5.22 -22.97
CA SER A 35 18.04 -5.64 -22.03
C SER A 35 17.88 -5.03 -20.64
N ALA A 36 17.18 -3.92 -20.52
CA ALA A 36 16.62 -3.43 -19.26
C ALA A 36 15.37 -4.20 -18.83
N GLY A 37 15.12 -5.37 -19.44
CA GLY A 37 14.19 -6.36 -18.94
C GLY A 37 14.31 -6.44 -17.43
N ASP A 38 13.16 -6.24 -16.77
CA ASP A 38 13.03 -6.18 -15.32
C ASP A 38 13.89 -7.31 -14.75
N PRO A 39 14.96 -7.04 -13.99
CA PRO A 39 15.74 -8.11 -13.39
C PRO A 39 14.75 -8.85 -12.52
N GLY A 40 14.23 -9.97 -13.05
CA GLY A 40 13.04 -10.62 -12.53
C GLY A 40 13.26 -10.77 -11.05
N ILE A 41 12.45 -10.09 -10.25
CA ILE A 41 12.59 -10.12 -8.80
C ILE A 41 12.28 -11.57 -8.42
N ARG A 42 13.33 -12.39 -8.32
CA ARG A 42 13.20 -13.82 -8.02
C ARG A 42 12.49 -13.99 -6.69
N PHE A 43 12.81 -13.10 -5.75
CA PHE A 43 12.35 -13.12 -4.38
C PHE A 43 11.98 -11.71 -3.90
N ASP A 44 10.82 -11.59 -3.24
CA ASP A 44 10.42 -10.38 -2.52
C ASP A 44 10.06 -10.73 -1.08
N LEU A 45 10.70 -10.07 -0.12
CA LEU A 45 10.42 -10.24 1.30
C LEU A 45 9.75 -8.96 1.79
N GLN A 46 8.57 -9.10 2.40
CA GLN A 46 7.81 -7.98 2.93
C GLN A 46 7.55 -8.18 4.42
N LEU A 47 7.91 -7.18 5.24
CA LEU A 47 7.69 -7.17 6.69
C LEU A 47 6.65 -6.11 7.04
N THR A 48 5.56 -6.56 7.65
CA THR A 48 4.52 -5.72 8.22
C THR A 48 4.75 -5.64 9.73
N ALA A 49 4.93 -4.41 10.22
CA ALA A 49 5.16 -4.09 11.62
C ALA A 49 4.62 -2.69 11.92
N PRO A 50 4.23 -2.38 13.16
CA PRO A 50 3.81 -1.03 13.53
C PRO A 50 4.97 -0.03 13.39
N GLU A 51 4.66 1.20 13.01
CA GLU A 51 5.65 2.29 12.92
C GLU A 51 6.07 2.82 14.30
N VAL A 52 5.23 2.60 15.31
CA VAL A 52 5.44 3.06 16.69
C VAL A 52 5.30 1.88 17.64
N GLY A 53 6.34 1.64 18.46
CA GLY A 53 6.36 0.65 19.53
C GLY A 53 6.51 1.29 20.91
N ARG A 54 6.46 0.48 21.98
CA ARG A 54 6.69 0.89 23.37
C ARG A 54 7.79 0.03 23.99
N ARG A 55 8.66 0.64 24.79
CA ARG A 55 9.72 -0.09 25.52
C ARG A 55 9.11 -1.09 26.51
N GLY A 56 9.74 -2.25 26.66
CA GLY A 56 9.28 -3.32 27.53
C GLY A 56 8.04 -4.07 27.05
N HIS A 57 7.49 -3.72 25.87
CA HIS A 57 6.28 -4.33 25.32
C HIS A 57 6.59 -5.11 24.04
N SER A 58 5.70 -6.02 23.67
CA SER A 58 5.76 -6.71 22.39
C SER A 58 5.16 -5.86 21.27
N ILE A 59 5.67 -6.05 20.06
CA ILE A 59 5.02 -5.60 18.82
C ILE A 59 4.68 -6.81 17.95
N GLY A 60 3.49 -6.78 17.33
CA GLY A 60 3.08 -7.79 16.37
C GLY A 60 3.87 -7.67 15.06
N LEU A 61 4.24 -8.80 14.49
CA LEU A 61 5.03 -8.89 13.26
C LEU A 61 4.38 -9.90 12.31
N ARG A 62 4.35 -9.55 11.01
CA ARG A 62 3.96 -10.48 9.95
C ARG A 62 4.90 -10.30 8.77
N SER A 63 5.31 -11.40 8.17
CA SER A 63 6.15 -11.37 6.98
C SER A 63 5.57 -12.23 5.87
N PHE A 64 5.73 -11.75 4.65
CA PHE A 64 5.34 -12.44 3.43
C PHE A 64 6.60 -12.63 2.59
N PHE A 65 6.80 -13.84 2.11
CA PHE A 65 7.89 -14.14 1.21
C PHE A 65 7.29 -14.58 -0.11
N VAL A 66 7.58 -13.83 -1.16
CA VAL A 66 7.03 -14.02 -2.51
C VAL A 66 8.15 -14.56 -3.38
N VAL A 67 7.90 -15.69 -4.01
CA VAL A 67 8.80 -16.27 -5.01
C VAL A 67 8.16 -16.06 -6.37
N SER A 68 8.87 -15.36 -7.26
CA SER A 68 8.47 -15.26 -8.65
C SER A 68 8.59 -16.65 -9.28
N SER A 69 7.47 -17.20 -9.74
CA SER A 69 7.43 -18.47 -10.42
C SER A 69 7.28 -18.24 -11.94
N GLU A 70 7.57 -19.26 -12.75
CA GLU A 70 7.22 -19.25 -14.19
C GLU A 70 5.70 -19.37 -14.41
N ARG A 71 4.94 -19.65 -13.36
CA ARG A 71 3.48 -19.72 -13.40
C ARG A 71 2.90 -18.30 -13.30
N PRO A 72 1.68 -18.09 -13.81
CA PRO A 72 1.03 -16.78 -13.73
C PRO A 72 0.74 -16.32 -12.29
N GLU A 73 0.77 -17.23 -11.32
CA GLU A 73 0.50 -16.94 -9.91
C GLU A 73 1.80 -16.99 -9.09
N PRO A 74 2.09 -15.95 -8.28
CA PRO A 74 3.25 -15.96 -7.40
C PRO A 74 3.09 -17.02 -6.31
N GLU A 75 4.20 -17.62 -5.91
CA GLU A 75 4.22 -18.60 -4.82
C GLU A 75 4.53 -17.88 -3.50
N PHE A 76 3.82 -18.27 -2.42
CA PHE A 76 3.99 -17.72 -1.07
C PHE A 76 4.44 -18.83 -0.11
N PRO A 77 5.71 -19.26 -0.17
CA PRO A 77 6.20 -20.26 0.75
C PRO A 77 6.29 -19.65 2.17
N ALA A 78 5.63 -20.32 3.12
CA ALA A 78 5.69 -19.98 4.54
C ALA A 78 7.03 -20.44 5.15
N VAL A 79 8.12 -19.75 4.79
CA VAL A 79 9.48 -20.04 5.27
C VAL A 79 9.72 -19.26 6.57
N PRO A 80 10.31 -19.87 7.63
CA PRO A 80 10.63 -19.15 8.85
C PRO A 80 11.48 -17.90 8.57
N VAL A 81 11.06 -16.76 9.12
CA VAL A 81 11.76 -15.48 8.96
C VAL A 81 12.36 -15.06 10.29
N ARG A 82 13.68 -14.88 10.35
CA ARG A 82 14.35 -14.34 11.53
C ARG A 82 14.17 -12.83 11.54
N VAL A 83 13.65 -12.29 12.63
CA VAL A 83 13.53 -10.84 12.82
C VAL A 83 14.39 -10.39 13.98
N SER A 84 15.27 -9.43 13.72
CA SER A 84 16.13 -8.81 14.73
C SER A 84 15.77 -7.34 14.92
N LEU A 85 15.65 -6.91 16.18
CA LEU A 85 15.56 -5.51 16.56
C LEU A 85 16.98 -4.96 16.75
N LEU A 86 17.35 -3.94 15.99
CA LEU A 86 18.69 -3.38 15.95
C LEU A 86 18.73 -1.96 16.52
N SER A 87 19.75 -1.68 17.33
CA SER A 87 20.21 -0.32 17.65
C SER A 87 21.54 -0.09 16.94
N GLY A 88 21.54 0.73 15.89
CA GLY A 88 22.67 0.75 14.96
C GLY A 88 22.83 -0.62 14.30
N SER A 89 24.01 -1.23 14.40
CA SER A 89 24.30 -2.58 13.88
C SER A 89 24.14 -3.69 14.93
N GLU A 90 23.88 -3.34 16.20
CA GLU A 90 23.84 -4.30 17.29
C GLU A 90 22.42 -4.87 17.48
N PRO A 91 22.25 -6.20 17.50
CA PRO A 91 20.97 -6.81 17.80
C PRO A 91 20.64 -6.70 19.29
N MET A 92 19.52 -6.05 19.60
CA MET A 92 19.00 -5.91 20.95
C MET A 92 18.03 -7.03 21.33
N ALA A 93 17.30 -7.55 20.35
CA ALA A 93 16.35 -8.65 20.50
C ALA A 93 16.23 -9.41 19.17
N THR A 94 15.93 -10.70 19.23
CA THR A 94 15.71 -11.54 18.04
C THR A 94 14.51 -12.45 18.30
N THR A 95 13.71 -12.66 17.26
CA THR A 95 12.62 -13.64 17.23
C THR A 95 12.63 -14.37 15.90
N THR A 96 11.96 -15.51 15.83
CA THR A 96 11.69 -16.21 14.57
C THR A 96 10.18 -16.17 14.36
N LEU A 97 9.75 -15.71 13.18
CA LEU A 97 8.35 -15.75 12.78
C LEU A 97 8.04 -17.15 12.28
N GLU A 98 6.97 -17.73 12.81
CA GLU A 98 6.63 -19.12 12.54
C GLU A 98 5.76 -19.23 11.27
N PRO A 99 5.99 -20.27 10.45
CA PRO A 99 5.15 -20.62 9.33
C PRO A 99 3.68 -20.73 9.70
N SER A 100 2.85 -20.13 8.86
CA SER A 100 1.42 -20.13 9.03
C SER A 100 0.75 -20.87 7.86
N ALA A 101 -0.38 -21.51 8.15
CA ALA A 101 -1.17 -22.20 7.14
C ALA A 101 -1.81 -21.25 6.10
N SER A 102 -1.81 -19.92 6.34
CA SER A 102 -2.23 -18.91 5.37
C SER A 102 -1.12 -18.46 4.40
N GLY A 103 0.02 -19.15 4.37
CA GLY A 103 1.12 -18.88 3.43
C GLY A 103 2.03 -17.72 3.83
N ASP A 104 1.81 -17.15 5.01
CA ASP A 104 2.63 -16.10 5.62
C ASP A 104 3.37 -16.63 6.85
N VAL A 105 4.16 -15.76 7.50
CA VAL A 105 4.73 -16.05 8.81
C VAL A 105 4.41 -14.93 9.80
N ALA A 106 4.10 -15.28 11.04
CA ALA A 106 3.66 -14.31 12.03
C ALA A 106 4.29 -14.56 13.40
N GLY A 107 4.28 -13.52 14.24
CA GLY A 107 4.75 -13.61 15.62
C GLY A 107 4.82 -12.26 16.28
N ALA A 108 5.66 -12.17 17.30
CA ALA A 108 5.93 -10.92 18.00
C ALA A 108 7.40 -10.83 18.42
N ILE A 109 7.87 -9.60 18.64
CA ILE A 109 9.18 -9.33 19.23
C ILE A 109 9.00 -8.42 20.44
N VAL A 110 9.70 -8.74 21.53
CA VAL A 110 9.71 -7.92 22.75
C VAL A 110 10.76 -6.82 22.59
N ILE A 111 10.36 -5.56 22.77
CA ILE A 111 11.25 -4.41 22.73
C ILE A 111 11.91 -4.26 24.10
N PRO A 112 13.24 -4.34 24.22
CA PRO A 112 13.91 -4.20 25.51
C PRO A 112 13.61 -2.83 26.17
N PRO A 113 13.48 -2.75 27.50
CA PRO A 113 13.29 -1.48 28.21
C PRO A 113 14.41 -0.46 27.95
N SER A 114 15.62 -0.93 27.62
CA SER A 114 16.81 -0.12 27.34
C SER A 114 16.90 0.38 25.88
N ALA A 115 15.93 0.05 25.02
CA ALA A 115 16.00 0.41 23.61
C ALA A 115 15.99 1.93 23.37
N PRO A 116 16.78 2.45 22.41
CA PRO A 116 16.80 3.87 22.08
C PRO A 116 15.47 4.31 21.43
N ALA A 117 15.22 5.63 21.35
CA ALA A 117 13.96 6.16 20.82
C ALA A 117 13.65 5.79 19.36
N SER A 118 14.64 5.30 18.61
CA SER A 118 14.47 4.77 17.26
C SER A 118 15.30 3.51 17.09
N VAL A 119 14.67 2.46 16.58
CA VAL A 119 15.28 1.15 16.33
C VAL A 119 14.96 0.71 14.91
N ARG A 120 15.69 -0.30 14.40
CA ARG A 120 15.40 -0.93 13.10
C ARG A 120 14.98 -2.39 13.32
N LEU A 121 13.94 -2.83 12.62
CA LEU A 121 13.65 -4.24 12.45
C LEU A 121 14.35 -4.72 11.18
N ARG A 122 15.11 -5.81 11.28
CA ARG A 122 15.70 -6.50 10.15
C ARG A 122 15.07 -7.89 10.05
N ALA A 123 14.35 -8.15 8.98
CA ALA A 123 13.82 -9.47 8.66
C ALA A 123 14.74 -10.16 7.67
N GLU A 124 15.07 -11.42 7.93
CA GLU A 124 15.97 -12.23 7.12
C GLU A 124 15.37 -13.61 6.85
N VAL A 125 15.48 -14.05 5.61
CA VAL A 125 15.11 -15.39 5.17
C VAL A 125 16.24 -15.99 4.34
N ALA A 126 16.53 -17.26 4.58
CA ALA A 126 17.45 -18.04 3.75
C ALA A 126 16.61 -18.93 2.83
N TYR A 127 16.73 -18.75 1.51
CA TYR A 127 15.97 -19.50 0.52
C TYR A 127 16.80 -19.72 -0.74
N ASP A 128 16.84 -20.96 -1.25
CA ASP A 128 17.62 -21.33 -2.44
C ASP A 128 19.11 -20.90 -2.40
N GLY A 129 19.73 -20.97 -1.21
CA GLY A 129 21.12 -20.55 -1.00
C GLY A 129 21.35 -19.04 -0.98
N GLU A 130 20.31 -18.23 -1.18
CA GLU A 130 20.35 -16.77 -1.07
C GLU A 130 19.84 -16.32 0.31
N ASN A 131 20.44 -15.25 0.85
CA ASN A 131 19.98 -14.59 2.05
C ASN A 131 19.31 -13.28 1.66
N ILE A 132 17.98 -13.23 1.80
CA ILE A 132 17.20 -12.04 1.52
C ILE A 132 16.92 -11.33 2.84
N ALA A 133 17.20 -10.04 2.90
CA ALA A 133 16.99 -9.23 4.09
C ALA A 133 16.33 -7.89 3.74
N ILE A 134 15.44 -7.45 4.60
CA ILE A 134 14.83 -6.12 4.54
C ILE A 134 14.89 -5.46 5.90
N GLU A 135 14.90 -4.12 5.89
CA GLU A 135 14.91 -3.32 7.11
C GLU A 135 13.75 -2.33 7.14
N ARG A 136 13.22 -2.09 8.34
CA ARG A 136 12.18 -1.09 8.62
C ARG A 136 12.50 -0.35 9.91
N SER A 137 12.35 0.97 9.92
CA SER A 137 12.48 1.76 11.15
C SER A 137 11.22 1.67 12.01
N VAL A 138 11.41 1.59 13.33
CA VAL A 138 10.34 1.68 14.33
C VAL A 138 10.71 2.77 15.33
N ARG A 139 9.80 3.71 15.54
CA ARG A 139 9.93 4.75 16.57
C ARG A 139 9.42 4.22 17.90
N LEU A 140 10.17 4.44 18.97
CA LEU A 140 9.75 4.05 20.32
C LEU A 140 9.19 5.28 21.04
N ASP A 141 7.92 5.17 21.42
CA ASP A 141 7.20 6.20 22.15
C ASP A 141 6.60 5.58 23.42
N ASP A 142 7.02 6.07 24.58
CA ASP A 142 6.53 5.57 25.86
C ASP A 142 5.18 6.18 26.22
N ALA A 143 4.87 7.37 25.69
CA ALA A 143 3.53 7.89 25.75
C ALA A 143 2.64 6.99 24.89
N PRO A 144 1.43 6.62 25.32
CA PRO A 144 0.44 6.10 24.38
C PRO A 144 0.39 7.09 23.22
N PRO A 145 0.34 6.63 21.95
CA PRO A 145 0.10 7.57 20.86
C PRO A 145 -1.08 8.44 21.28
N ASN A 146 -1.03 9.75 21.04
CA ASN A 146 -2.18 10.67 21.22
C ASN A 146 -3.35 10.33 20.26
N LEU A 147 -3.49 9.05 19.92
CA LEU A 147 -4.73 8.43 19.59
C LEU A 147 -5.51 8.36 20.90
N VAL A 148 -6.38 9.33 21.14
CA VAL A 148 -7.56 9.14 21.99
C VAL A 148 -8.22 7.88 21.47
N ALA A 149 -7.85 6.73 22.04
CA ALA A 149 -8.35 5.44 21.65
C ALA A 149 -9.81 5.43 22.09
N THR A 150 -10.72 5.86 21.21
CA THR A 150 -12.14 5.72 21.47
C THR A 150 -12.40 4.23 21.51
N PRO A 151 -12.62 3.63 22.69
CA PRO A 151 -12.40 2.21 22.81
C PRO A 151 -13.49 1.38 22.17
N ARG A 152 -14.55 2.01 21.66
CA ARG A 152 -15.73 1.35 21.08
C ARG A 152 -15.72 1.23 19.56
N ARG A 153 -14.71 1.75 18.85
CA ARG A 153 -14.78 1.84 17.39
C ARG A 153 -14.17 0.62 16.70
N THR A 154 -15.09 -0.20 16.19
CA THR A 154 -14.91 -1.20 15.15
C THR A 154 -14.00 -0.70 14.02
N SER A 155 -13.39 -1.62 13.25
CA SER A 155 -12.60 -1.29 12.04
C SER A 155 -13.35 -0.24 11.19
N PRO A 156 -12.69 0.68 10.44
CA PRO A 156 -13.38 1.63 9.57
C PRO A 156 -14.45 1.00 8.67
N LEU A 157 -14.22 -0.24 8.25
CA LEU A 157 -15.14 -1.05 7.43
C LEU A 157 -16.29 -1.67 8.20
N GLN A 158 -16.23 -1.61 9.53
CA GLN A 158 -17.22 -2.08 10.47
C GLN A 158 -17.91 -0.92 11.22
N ARG A 159 -17.68 0.33 10.79
CA ARG A 159 -18.34 1.48 11.41
C ARG A 159 -19.79 1.56 10.94
N PHE A 160 -20.70 1.65 11.90
CA PHE A 160 -22.08 2.01 11.63
C PHE A 160 -22.11 3.42 11.04
N ARG A 161 -22.79 3.61 9.90
CA ARG A 161 -23.05 4.94 9.35
C ARG A 161 -24.42 5.40 9.83
N VAL A 162 -24.44 6.46 10.64
CA VAL A 162 -25.69 7.14 11.04
C VAL A 162 -26.23 7.86 9.81
N LEU A 163 -27.43 7.49 9.37
CA LEU A 163 -28.14 8.12 8.26
C LEU A 163 -29.11 9.19 8.78
N GLU A 164 -29.74 8.94 9.91
CA GLU A 164 -30.68 9.85 10.57
C GLU A 164 -30.68 9.56 12.07
N ARG A 165 -30.81 10.59 12.90
CA ARG A 165 -30.85 10.47 14.36
C ARG A 165 -31.56 11.66 14.98
N THR A 166 -32.61 11.39 15.74
CA THR A 166 -33.32 12.38 16.58
C THR A 166 -33.46 11.82 18.01
N GLY A 167 -33.04 12.57 19.03
CA GLY A 167 -33.09 12.15 20.45
C GLY A 167 -31.72 11.80 21.04
N THR A 168 -31.72 11.08 22.18
CA THR A 168 -30.54 10.68 22.96
C THR A 168 -29.53 9.84 22.17
N SER A 169 -28.28 9.77 22.67
CA SER A 169 -27.21 8.93 22.12
C SER A 169 -27.53 7.43 22.23
N LEU A 170 -27.27 6.69 21.17
CA LEU A 170 -27.52 5.26 20.94
C LEU A 170 -26.16 4.78 20.49
N ASP A 171 -25.60 3.88 21.28
CA ASP A 171 -24.32 3.26 21.03
C ASP A 171 -24.57 1.84 20.57
N LEU A 172 -24.08 1.53 19.36
CA LEU A 172 -24.18 0.22 18.75
C LEU A 172 -22.80 -0.44 18.76
N ALA A 173 -22.75 -1.71 19.15
CA ALA A 173 -21.54 -2.52 19.07
C ALA A 173 -21.86 -3.93 18.56
N PHE A 174 -20.94 -4.52 17.79
CA PHE A 174 -21.06 -5.91 17.37
C PHE A 174 -20.69 -6.85 18.52
N VAL A 175 -21.53 -7.85 18.77
CA VAL A 175 -21.27 -8.92 19.74
C VAL A 175 -20.46 -10.04 19.09
N ASN A 176 -20.68 -10.36 17.82
CA ASN A 176 -19.99 -11.47 17.14
C ASN A 176 -18.80 -11.01 16.29
N GLY A 177 -18.14 -9.92 16.70
CA GLY A 177 -17.01 -9.35 15.99
C GLY A 177 -17.35 -8.68 14.64
N GLY A 178 -18.52 -8.92 14.05
CA GLY A 178 -19.02 -8.27 12.84
C GLY A 178 -20.21 -9.01 12.23
N CYS A 179 -20.87 -8.42 11.24
CA CYS A 179 -21.87 -9.12 10.43
C CYS A 179 -21.21 -9.76 9.19
N VAL A 180 -21.54 -11.01 8.90
CA VAL A 180 -21.07 -11.81 7.76
C VAL A 180 -22.27 -12.42 7.06
N PRO A 181 -22.29 -12.52 5.71
CA PRO A 181 -23.42 -13.11 5.00
C PRO A 181 -23.68 -14.56 5.44
N GLY A 182 -24.95 -14.88 5.71
CA GLY A 182 -25.36 -16.24 6.07
C GLY A 182 -25.04 -16.66 7.51
N ALA A 183 -24.44 -15.80 8.33
CA ALA A 183 -24.22 -16.03 9.76
C ALA A 183 -25.11 -15.12 10.63
N PRO A 184 -25.55 -15.58 11.81
CA PRO A 184 -26.28 -14.72 12.75
C PRO A 184 -25.41 -13.56 13.24
N CYS A 185 -25.85 -12.34 12.96
CA CYS A 185 -25.18 -11.15 13.47
C CYS A 185 -25.90 -10.62 14.70
N GLU A 186 -25.17 -10.52 15.81
CA GLU A 186 -25.67 -9.92 17.04
C GLU A 186 -25.03 -8.54 17.26
N MET A 187 -25.86 -7.57 17.64
CA MET A 187 -25.46 -6.21 18.02
C MET A 187 -26.05 -5.86 19.39
N SER A 188 -25.24 -5.30 20.28
CA SER A 188 -25.74 -4.71 21.52
C SER A 188 -26.08 -3.24 21.30
N ILE A 189 -27.15 -2.79 21.95
CA ILE A 189 -27.58 -1.40 21.94
C ILE A 189 -27.48 -0.85 23.37
N GLU A 190 -26.72 0.21 23.55
CA GLU A 190 -26.65 0.98 24.79
C GLU A 190 -27.27 2.38 24.61
N GLY A 191 -27.80 2.93 25.70
CA GLY A 191 -28.42 4.28 25.70
C GLY A 191 -29.86 4.33 25.20
N ALA A 192 -30.50 3.17 25.07
CA ALA A 192 -31.88 3.08 24.68
C ALA A 192 -32.74 2.76 25.91
N ASP A 193 -33.66 3.66 26.25
CA ASP A 193 -34.63 3.41 27.31
C ASP A 193 -35.48 2.17 26.93
N ASP A 194 -35.75 1.30 27.91
CA ASP A 194 -36.51 0.05 27.71
C ASP A 194 -37.91 0.28 27.12
N GLU A 195 -38.42 1.52 27.17
CA GLU A 195 -39.74 1.96 26.73
C GLU A 195 -39.87 2.30 25.22
N LEU A 196 -38.80 2.18 24.42
CA LEU A 196 -38.91 2.43 22.98
C LEU A 196 -39.62 1.24 22.27
N ASP A 197 -40.62 1.52 21.43
CA ASP A 197 -41.28 0.55 20.54
C ASP A 197 -40.50 0.39 19.23
N TRP A 198 -39.56 -0.56 19.20
CA TRP A 198 -38.61 -0.74 18.09
C TRP A 198 -39.29 -1.27 16.83
N ILE A 199 -39.58 -0.40 15.86
CA ILE A 199 -39.89 -0.85 14.49
C ILE A 199 -38.57 -1.14 13.77
N ILE A 200 -38.18 -2.41 13.78
CA ILE A 200 -36.98 -2.86 13.09
C ILE A 200 -37.35 -3.32 11.68
N SER A 201 -37.02 -2.50 10.69
CA SER A 201 -37.19 -2.85 9.27
C SER A 201 -35.83 -2.98 8.59
N GLY A 202 -35.63 -4.06 7.84
CA GLY A 202 -34.47 -4.23 6.98
C GLY A 202 -34.83 -3.98 5.52
N GLU A 203 -34.20 -3.00 4.88
CA GLU A 203 -34.34 -2.75 3.43
C GLU A 203 -33.05 -3.14 2.68
N PRO A 204 -33.15 -3.48 1.38
CA PRO A 204 -32.73 -4.76 0.80
C PRO A 204 -31.35 -5.24 1.28
N GLY A 205 -31.32 -6.43 1.89
CA GLY A 205 -30.10 -7.01 2.47
C GLY A 205 -30.30 -7.86 3.73
N PHE A 206 -31.54 -8.01 4.21
CA PHE A 206 -31.86 -8.82 5.39
C PHE A 206 -32.74 -10.01 5.06
N ALA A 207 -32.51 -11.12 5.75
CA ALA A 207 -33.45 -12.25 5.80
C ALA A 207 -34.41 -12.14 7.00
N ARG A 208 -33.91 -11.69 8.16
CA ARG A 208 -34.68 -11.56 9.41
C ARG A 208 -33.93 -10.63 10.38
N ILE A 209 -34.66 -9.82 11.16
CA ILE A 209 -34.11 -9.12 12.32
C ILE A 209 -35.08 -9.29 13.49
N GLU A 210 -34.56 -9.61 14.65
CA GLU A 210 -35.32 -9.77 15.90
C GLU A 210 -34.61 -9.07 17.06
N ARG A 211 -35.41 -8.57 18.01
CA ARG A 211 -34.90 -8.03 19.27
C ARG A 211 -34.88 -9.14 20.32
N VAL A 212 -33.75 -9.30 20.99
CA VAL A 212 -33.55 -10.23 22.11
C VAL A 212 -33.02 -9.43 23.30
N GLY A 213 -33.93 -8.92 24.13
CA GLY A 213 -33.58 -8.01 25.24
C GLY A 213 -32.98 -6.69 24.74
N ASN A 214 -31.75 -6.37 25.18
CA ASN A 214 -30.98 -5.21 24.73
C ASN A 214 -30.10 -5.51 23.49
N ARG A 215 -30.33 -6.64 22.82
CA ARG A 215 -29.61 -7.04 21.61
C ARG A 215 -30.53 -7.07 20.41
N LEU A 216 -29.94 -6.80 19.26
CA LEU A 216 -30.48 -7.15 17.96
C LEU A 216 -29.78 -8.37 17.45
N ARG A 217 -30.56 -9.32 16.95
CA ARG A 217 -30.06 -10.44 16.16
C ARG A 217 -30.62 -10.31 14.76
N GLY A 218 -29.77 -10.41 13.74
CA GLY A 218 -30.21 -10.33 12.36
C GLY A 218 -29.38 -11.18 11.41
N ASP A 219 -30.03 -11.66 10.37
CA ASP A 219 -29.44 -12.45 9.29
C ASP A 219 -29.27 -11.55 8.06
N PHE A 220 -28.02 -11.33 7.66
CA PHE A 220 -27.68 -10.43 6.55
C PHE A 220 -27.37 -11.24 5.29
N LEU A 221 -28.00 -10.85 4.17
CA LEU A 221 -27.83 -11.46 2.85
C LEU A 221 -27.09 -10.53 1.86
N GLY A 222 -27.12 -9.22 2.10
CA GLY A 222 -26.52 -8.20 1.24
C GLY A 222 -25.17 -7.66 1.74
N PRO A 223 -24.50 -6.80 0.95
CA PRO A 223 -23.25 -6.14 1.35
C PRO A 223 -23.44 -5.05 2.40
N GLU A 224 -24.65 -4.54 2.53
CA GLU A 224 -25.04 -3.57 3.54
C GLU A 224 -26.43 -3.95 4.04
N GLY A 225 -26.69 -3.67 5.32
CA GLY A 225 -28.04 -3.66 5.87
C GLY A 225 -28.36 -2.29 6.43
N GLU A 226 -29.60 -1.87 6.33
CA GLU A 226 -30.12 -0.73 7.06
C GLU A 226 -31.00 -1.16 8.24
N VAL A 227 -30.65 -0.71 9.44
CA VAL A 227 -31.46 -0.91 10.64
C VAL A 227 -32.15 0.41 10.96
N ARG A 228 -33.47 0.38 11.04
CA ARG A 228 -34.29 1.49 11.51
C ARG A 228 -34.75 1.25 12.92
N PHE A 229 -34.81 2.34 13.67
CA PHE A 229 -35.37 2.42 15.00
C PHE A 229 -36.38 3.55 15.00
N ALA A 230 -37.61 3.23 15.40
CA ALA A 230 -38.62 4.22 15.73
C ALA A 230 -38.89 4.10 17.23
N GLY A 231 -39.11 5.22 17.91
CA GLY A 231 -39.75 5.26 19.22
C GLY A 231 -41.27 5.30 19.09
N PRO A 232 -42.00 5.29 20.21
CA PRO A 232 -43.46 5.39 20.21
C PRO A 232 -43.93 6.63 19.43
N ALA A 233 -45.11 6.51 18.81
CA ALA A 233 -45.62 7.43 17.78
C ALA A 233 -45.65 8.91 18.18
N GLU A 234 -45.70 9.21 19.48
CA GLU A 234 -45.77 10.57 20.02
C GLU A 234 -44.40 11.28 20.08
N GLU A 235 -43.27 10.55 20.12
CA GLU A 235 -41.94 11.17 20.33
C GLU A 235 -41.06 11.33 19.08
N ARG A 236 -41.48 10.82 17.91
CA ARG A 236 -40.71 10.90 16.63
C ARG A 236 -39.21 10.59 16.77
N ARG A 237 -38.79 9.74 17.71
CA ARG A 237 -37.37 9.32 17.81
C ARG A 237 -37.08 8.34 16.69
N LEU A 238 -36.41 8.81 15.64
CA LEU A 238 -35.92 7.99 14.54
C LEU A 238 -34.41 7.88 14.61
N ALA A 239 -33.91 6.67 14.51
CA ALA A 239 -32.49 6.42 14.28
C ALA A 239 -32.33 5.39 13.16
N ARG A 240 -31.56 5.76 12.14
CA ARG A 240 -31.34 4.96 10.94
C ARG A 240 -29.85 4.72 10.81
N PHE A 241 -29.46 3.45 10.79
CA PHE A 241 -28.06 3.04 10.75
C PHE A 241 -27.82 2.13 9.56
N ARG A 242 -26.70 2.36 8.88
CA ARG A 242 -26.16 1.40 7.93
C ARG A 242 -25.18 0.48 8.65
N VAL A 243 -25.46 -0.80 8.59
CA VAL A 243 -24.67 -1.91 9.12
C VAL A 243 -23.82 -2.47 7.98
N PRO A 244 -22.49 -2.38 8.08
CA PRO A 244 -21.61 -2.98 7.08
C PRO A 244 -21.57 -4.52 7.23
N VAL A 245 -21.58 -5.23 6.10
CA VAL A 245 -21.50 -6.70 6.05
C VAL A 245 -20.19 -7.13 5.40
N ILE A 246 -19.38 -7.87 6.16
CA ILE A 246 -18.07 -8.34 5.74
C ILE A 246 -18.25 -9.61 4.91
N GLN A 247 -18.15 -9.47 3.59
CA GLN A 247 -18.48 -10.54 2.64
C GLN A 247 -17.72 -11.85 2.86
N ARG A 248 -16.48 -11.75 3.35
CA ARG A 248 -15.61 -12.89 3.66
C ARG A 248 -15.19 -12.88 5.13
N GLY A 249 -15.99 -12.31 6.02
CA GLY A 249 -15.60 -12.25 7.43
C GLY A 249 -15.70 -13.62 8.10
N ILE A 250 -15.08 -13.74 9.29
CA ILE A 250 -15.28 -14.90 10.17
C ILE A 250 -16.01 -14.39 11.42
N PRO A 251 -17.28 -14.74 11.65
CA PRO A 251 -17.97 -14.33 12.87
C PRO A 251 -17.30 -15.00 14.08
N PHE A 252 -17.01 -14.24 15.12
CA PHE A 252 -16.39 -14.79 16.33
C PHE A 252 -16.72 -13.96 17.57
N ARG A 253 -16.68 -14.63 18.73
CA ARG A 253 -16.62 -13.98 20.04
C ARG A 253 -15.23 -14.14 20.60
N ALA A 254 -14.81 -13.17 21.40
CA ALA A 254 -13.58 -13.29 22.15
C ALA A 254 -13.82 -13.02 23.64
N SER A 255 -13.06 -13.69 24.47
CA SER A 255 -13.04 -13.48 25.92
C SER A 255 -11.63 -13.67 26.45
N VAL A 256 -11.41 -13.27 27.69
CA VAL A 256 -10.13 -13.47 28.38
C VAL A 256 -10.38 -14.43 29.53
N ARG A 257 -9.58 -15.50 29.62
CA ARG A 257 -9.58 -16.44 30.74
C ARG A 257 -8.15 -16.65 31.20
N GLU A 258 -7.89 -16.48 32.49
CA GLU A 258 -6.55 -16.68 33.07
C GLU A 258 -5.46 -15.86 32.32
N ALA A 259 -5.78 -14.60 31.97
CA ALA A 259 -4.94 -13.71 31.16
C ALA A 259 -4.62 -14.19 29.73
N LYS A 260 -5.34 -15.19 29.22
CA LYS A 260 -5.19 -15.72 27.86
C LYS A 260 -6.41 -15.42 27.01
N LEU A 261 -6.16 -15.20 25.73
CA LEU A 261 -7.21 -14.98 24.74
C LEU A 261 -7.97 -16.29 24.43
N MET A 262 -9.29 -16.22 24.53
CA MET A 262 -10.20 -17.30 24.16
C MET A 262 -11.07 -16.81 23.00
N LEU A 263 -11.12 -17.58 21.93
CA LEU A 263 -12.00 -17.34 20.79
C LEU A 263 -13.14 -18.36 20.85
N ASP A 264 -14.31 -17.93 20.42
CA ASP A 264 -15.43 -18.81 20.14
C ASP A 264 -15.88 -18.49 18.72
N VAL A 265 -15.61 -19.43 17.82
CA VAL A 265 -15.81 -19.26 16.38
C VAL A 265 -16.90 -20.22 15.97
N GLU A 266 -18.00 -19.67 15.47
CA GLU A 266 -19.04 -20.47 14.85
C GLU A 266 -18.51 -20.94 13.49
N LEU A 267 -18.16 -22.24 13.42
CA LEU A 267 -17.43 -22.84 12.30
C LEU A 267 -18.12 -22.57 10.97
N MET A 268 -17.51 -21.70 10.17
CA MET A 268 -17.72 -21.54 8.74
C MET A 268 -16.38 -21.87 8.04
N GLU A 269 -16.39 -22.33 6.78
CA GLU A 269 -15.17 -22.32 5.97
C GLU A 269 -14.63 -20.88 5.95
N PRO A 270 -13.44 -20.59 6.51
CA PRO A 270 -12.19 -21.35 6.37
C PRO A 270 -11.64 -22.06 7.64
N THR A 271 -10.63 -22.92 7.44
CA THR A 271 -9.98 -23.71 8.51
C THR A 271 -8.87 -22.98 9.26
N HIS A 272 -8.33 -21.91 8.68
CA HIS A 272 -7.28 -21.09 9.28
C HIS A 272 -7.65 -19.62 9.18
N ALA A 273 -7.18 -18.83 10.14
CA ALA A 273 -7.38 -17.40 10.14
C ALA A 273 -6.19 -16.66 10.73
N SER A 274 -5.94 -15.49 10.20
CA SER A 274 -4.99 -14.52 10.73
C SER A 274 -5.61 -13.77 11.90
N LEU A 275 -4.93 -13.79 13.03
CA LEU A 275 -5.33 -13.10 14.25
C LEU A 275 -4.35 -11.98 14.57
N ASP A 276 -4.88 -10.80 14.85
CA ASP A 276 -4.12 -9.66 15.32
C ASP A 276 -4.71 -9.11 16.62
N LEU A 277 -3.86 -8.84 17.61
CA LEU A 277 -4.26 -8.24 18.88
C LEU A 277 -3.77 -6.80 18.96
N PHE A 278 -4.70 -5.89 19.17
CA PHE A 278 -4.43 -4.47 19.35
C PHE A 278 -4.79 -4.06 20.77
N CYS A 279 -3.94 -3.33 21.48
CA CYS A 279 -4.26 -2.79 22.80
C CYS A 279 -3.88 -1.31 22.84
N GLU A 280 -4.77 -0.46 23.36
CA GLU A 280 -4.60 1.02 23.32
C GLU A 280 -4.27 1.54 21.91
N GLY A 281 -4.84 0.92 20.87
CA GLY A 281 -4.57 1.26 19.47
C GLY A 281 -3.22 0.78 18.91
N ARG A 282 -2.43 0.03 19.67
CA ARG A 282 -1.13 -0.52 19.25
C ARG A 282 -1.24 -1.99 18.89
N TRP A 283 -0.55 -2.40 17.81
CA TRP A 283 -0.49 -3.80 17.40
C TRP A 283 0.57 -4.55 18.22
N ILE A 284 0.13 -5.36 19.18
CA ILE A 284 1.03 -6.01 20.16
C ILE A 284 1.32 -7.47 19.84
N TYR A 285 0.48 -8.12 19.04
CA TYR A 285 0.61 -9.54 18.71
C TYR A 285 -0.02 -9.89 17.37
N ALA A 286 0.58 -10.87 16.67
CA ALA A 286 0.07 -11.44 15.43
C ALA A 286 0.28 -12.95 15.43
N ALA A 287 -0.71 -13.70 14.96
CA ALA A 287 -0.63 -15.15 14.80
C ALA A 287 -1.55 -15.64 13.67
N THR A 288 -1.42 -16.93 13.39
CA THR A 288 -2.41 -17.70 12.63
C THR A 288 -2.99 -18.76 13.55
N VAL A 289 -4.32 -18.84 13.56
CA VAL A 289 -5.07 -19.80 14.38
C VAL A 289 -5.67 -20.87 13.47
N ASN A 290 -5.61 -22.12 13.94
CA ASN A 290 -6.37 -23.22 13.34
C ASN A 290 -7.76 -23.24 13.99
N LEU A 291 -8.80 -23.04 13.18
CA LEU A 291 -10.19 -22.97 13.64
C LEU A 291 -10.83 -24.36 13.79
N ARG A 292 -10.23 -25.42 13.22
CA ARG A 292 -10.81 -26.79 13.25
C ARG A 292 -10.49 -27.58 14.50
N ASP A 293 -9.35 -27.32 15.14
CA ASP A 293 -8.84 -28.20 16.20
C ASP A 293 -9.59 -28.02 17.53
N GLY A 294 -10.60 -27.15 17.60
CA GLY A 294 -11.33 -26.82 18.83
C GLY A 294 -10.47 -26.10 19.88
N THR A 295 -9.16 -26.00 19.65
CA THR A 295 -8.19 -25.18 20.36
C THR A 295 -8.33 -23.73 19.92
N ASN A 296 -9.52 -23.16 20.11
CA ASN A 296 -9.78 -21.74 19.93
C ASN A 296 -9.11 -20.89 21.05
N HIS A 297 -7.99 -21.35 21.59
CA HIS A 297 -7.30 -20.82 22.76
C HIS A 297 -5.84 -20.60 22.37
N PRO A 298 -5.57 -19.64 21.48
CA PRO A 298 -4.20 -19.33 21.16
C PRO A 298 -3.54 -18.85 22.47
N ASP A 299 -2.32 -19.34 22.75
CA ASP A 299 -1.58 -18.99 23.97
C ASP A 299 -1.03 -17.55 23.86
N ILE A 300 -1.97 -16.60 23.80
CA ILE A 300 -1.72 -15.18 23.56
C ILE A 300 -1.99 -14.47 24.88
N PRO A 301 -0.96 -13.92 25.52
CA PRO A 301 -1.14 -13.11 26.72
C PRO A 301 -1.91 -11.85 26.36
N VAL A 302 -2.99 -11.58 27.08
CA VAL A 302 -3.78 -10.36 26.94
C VAL A 302 -3.45 -9.44 28.11
N PRO A 303 -2.88 -8.25 27.86
CA PRO A 303 -2.67 -7.26 28.92
C PRO A 303 -3.99 -6.79 29.55
N GLU A 304 -3.94 -6.26 30.77
CA GLU A 304 -5.12 -5.77 31.53
C GLU A 304 -5.80 -4.53 30.93
N GLN A 305 -5.14 -3.88 29.97
CA GLN A 305 -5.66 -2.71 29.28
C GLN A 305 -6.71 -3.10 28.21
N GLN A 306 -7.40 -2.10 27.68
CA GLN A 306 -8.42 -2.36 26.67
C GLN A 306 -7.83 -2.82 25.35
N CYS A 307 -8.28 -3.98 24.90
CA CYS A 307 -7.76 -4.67 23.74
C CYS A 307 -8.87 -5.01 22.73
N ARG A 308 -8.50 -5.03 21.45
CA ARG A 308 -9.31 -5.42 20.31
C ARG A 308 -8.63 -6.56 19.59
N VAL A 309 -9.37 -7.63 19.39
CA VAL A 309 -8.97 -8.78 18.58
C VAL A 309 -9.50 -8.59 17.18
N GLN A 310 -8.70 -8.88 16.17
CA GLN A 310 -9.09 -8.85 14.77
C GLN A 310 -8.81 -10.21 14.15
N LEU A 311 -9.81 -10.79 13.47
CA LEU A 311 -9.71 -12.08 12.80
C LEU A 311 -9.96 -11.91 11.31
N ARG A 312 -9.13 -12.54 10.48
CA ARG A 312 -9.16 -12.41 9.02
C ARG A 312 -8.98 -13.79 8.37
N PRO A 313 -9.79 -14.19 7.39
CA PRO A 313 -9.50 -15.40 6.60
C PRO A 313 -8.27 -15.22 5.70
N ASP A 314 -7.96 -13.97 5.34
CA ASP A 314 -6.94 -13.58 4.38
C ASP A 314 -5.99 -12.59 5.06
N PRO A 315 -4.70 -12.94 5.22
CA PRO A 315 -3.72 -12.08 5.88
C PRO A 315 -3.46 -10.76 5.12
N PHE A 316 -3.82 -10.68 3.83
CA PHE A 316 -3.59 -9.52 2.98
C PHE A 316 -4.76 -8.53 2.98
N SER A 317 -5.97 -8.99 3.32
CA SER A 317 -7.17 -8.17 3.23
C SER A 317 -7.62 -7.65 4.59
N LEU A 318 -7.65 -6.32 4.72
CA LEU A 318 -8.34 -5.68 5.85
C LEU A 318 -9.87 -5.68 5.65
N GLU A 319 -10.34 -5.91 4.42
CA GLU A 319 -11.76 -5.90 4.06
C GLU A 319 -12.50 -7.16 4.50
N SER A 320 -11.76 -8.23 4.81
CA SER A 320 -12.30 -9.47 5.36
C SER A 320 -12.23 -9.52 6.89
N ALA A 321 -11.82 -8.42 7.54
CA ALA A 321 -11.55 -8.42 8.97
C ALA A 321 -12.79 -8.21 9.84
N THR A 322 -13.09 -9.19 10.68
CA THR A 322 -13.99 -9.04 11.82
C THR A 322 -13.19 -8.61 13.04
N SER A 323 -13.76 -7.76 13.91
CA SER A 323 -13.08 -7.22 15.10
C SER A 323 -13.96 -7.30 16.33
N PHE A 324 -13.43 -7.85 17.41
CA PHE A 324 -14.08 -7.96 18.70
C PHE A 324 -13.32 -7.14 19.74
N LEU A 325 -14.02 -6.31 20.51
CA LEU A 325 -13.44 -5.56 21.61
C LEU A 325 -13.52 -6.39 22.90
N LEU A 326 -12.38 -6.69 23.50
CA LEU A 326 -12.34 -7.42 24.76
C LEU A 326 -12.88 -6.51 25.88
N PRO A 327 -13.73 -7.06 26.78
CA PRO A 327 -14.12 -6.32 27.96
C PRO A 327 -12.86 -6.00 28.79
N PRO A 328 -12.77 -4.81 29.42
CA PRO A 328 -11.72 -4.55 30.39
C PRO A 328 -11.76 -5.64 31.48
N THR A 329 -10.60 -6.06 31.98
CA THR A 329 -10.54 -6.96 33.14
C THR A 329 -11.24 -6.26 34.32
N MET A 330 -11.84 -7.02 35.25
CA MET A 330 -12.71 -6.44 36.30
C MET A 330 -12.04 -5.36 37.16
N GLU A 331 -10.70 -5.27 37.16
CA GLU A 331 -9.93 -4.26 37.87
C GLU A 331 -9.96 -2.87 37.17
N THR A 332 -10.13 -2.80 35.85
CA THR A 332 -10.13 -1.55 35.06
C THR A 332 -11.50 -0.87 34.96
N GLN A 333 -12.61 -1.56 35.29
CA GLN A 333 -13.97 -0.99 35.21
C GLN A 333 -14.23 0.16 36.21
N ALA A 334 -13.41 0.31 37.25
CA ALA A 334 -13.61 1.33 38.28
C ALA A 334 -13.14 2.75 37.88
N LEU A 335 -12.42 2.92 36.76
CA LEU A 335 -11.68 4.17 36.47
C LEU A 335 -12.15 5.01 35.27
N HIS A 336 -13.01 4.50 34.39
CA HIS A 336 -13.40 5.24 33.18
C HIS A 336 -14.90 5.56 33.14
N GLY A 337 -15.27 6.58 33.92
CA GLY A 337 -16.54 7.30 33.76
C GLY A 337 -16.46 8.31 32.60
N LEU A 338 -17.43 8.21 31.69
CA LEU A 338 -17.95 9.22 30.75
C LEU A 338 -17.00 10.31 30.23
N GLU A 339 -16.48 10.18 29.01
CA GLU A 339 -16.17 11.34 28.14
C GLU A 339 -16.39 11.05 26.63
N ASP A 340 -16.82 12.10 25.92
CA ASP A 340 -17.39 12.15 24.57
C ASP A 340 -16.45 11.74 23.40
N PRO A 341 -17.01 11.29 22.25
CA PRO A 341 -16.23 10.75 21.13
C PRO A 341 -15.72 11.81 20.13
N ILE A 342 -14.41 12.03 20.10
CA ILE A 342 -13.71 12.82 19.07
C ILE A 342 -13.10 11.90 17.99
N ALA A 343 -13.19 12.31 16.72
CA ALA A 343 -12.75 11.55 15.56
C ALA A 343 -11.22 11.59 15.35
N LEU A 344 -10.65 10.51 14.81
CA LEU A 344 -9.24 10.39 14.44
C LEU A 344 -9.03 9.80 13.03
N PRO A 345 -7.89 10.10 12.39
CA PRO A 345 -7.72 10.13 10.93
C PRO A 345 -7.46 8.77 10.29
N MET A 346 -7.56 8.78 8.96
CA MET A 346 -7.60 7.64 8.04
C MET A 346 -6.30 6.81 8.04
N ALA A 347 -6.45 5.49 8.00
CA ALA A 347 -5.39 4.60 7.53
C ALA A 347 -5.34 4.69 5.99
N VAL A 348 -4.17 5.04 5.46
CA VAL A 348 -3.88 5.05 4.02
C VAL A 348 -4.04 3.62 3.49
N ARG A 349 -4.77 3.46 2.38
CA ARG A 349 -5.03 2.17 1.73
C ARG A 349 -3.69 1.47 1.45
N SER A 350 -3.54 0.22 1.86
CA SER A 350 -2.36 -0.60 1.55
C SER A 350 -2.17 -0.83 0.04
N ARG A 351 -3.25 -0.71 -0.75
CA ARG A 351 -3.20 -0.70 -2.22
C ARG A 351 -2.38 0.48 -2.75
N ASP A 352 -2.44 1.64 -2.08
CA ASP A 352 -1.69 2.83 -2.48
C ASP A 352 -0.19 2.65 -2.22
N LEU A 353 0.26 1.85 -1.25
CA LEU A 353 1.70 1.68 -0.97
C LEU A 353 2.42 0.84 -2.02
N ALA A 354 1.80 -0.25 -2.48
CA ALA A 354 2.33 -1.05 -3.60
C ALA A 354 2.28 -0.26 -4.91
N GLU A 355 1.21 0.49 -5.14
CA GLU A 355 1.06 1.38 -6.30
C GLU A 355 2.08 2.53 -6.26
N ILE A 356 2.30 3.17 -5.11
CA ILE A 356 3.32 4.22 -4.90
C ILE A 356 4.74 3.66 -5.08
N GLN A 357 5.01 2.41 -4.67
CA GLN A 357 6.34 1.81 -4.90
C GLN A 357 6.56 1.44 -6.37
N ALA A 358 5.54 0.90 -7.05
CA ALA A 358 5.57 0.65 -8.48
C ALA A 358 5.73 1.97 -9.29
N GLU A 359 5.02 3.03 -8.88
CA GLU A 359 5.16 4.37 -9.45
C GLU A 359 6.57 4.95 -9.25
N ARG A 360 7.17 4.78 -8.06
CA ARG A 360 8.54 5.26 -7.81
C ARG A 360 9.58 4.54 -8.68
N LYS A 361 9.43 3.23 -8.90
CA LYS A 361 10.31 2.47 -9.82
C LYS A 361 10.10 2.91 -11.27
N GLN A 362 8.85 3.02 -11.74
CA GLN A 362 8.56 3.52 -13.08
C GLN A 362 9.06 4.96 -13.28
N ARG A 363 8.96 5.83 -12.27
CA ARG A 363 9.44 7.22 -12.35
C ARG A 363 10.95 7.29 -12.53
N ARG A 364 11.74 6.41 -11.89
CA ARG A 364 13.19 6.34 -12.09
C ARG A 364 13.56 5.86 -13.49
N LEU A 365 12.89 4.82 -14.00
CA LEU A 365 13.08 4.31 -15.36
C LEU A 365 12.75 5.38 -16.42
N ARG A 366 11.66 6.13 -16.24
CA ARG A 366 11.29 7.25 -17.13
C ARG A 366 12.36 8.36 -17.13
N TRP A 367 12.91 8.69 -15.96
CA TRP A 367 14.00 9.68 -15.87
C TRP A 367 15.29 9.23 -16.57
N LEU A 368 15.65 7.95 -16.45
CA LEU A 368 16.82 7.38 -17.14
C LEU A 368 16.63 7.40 -18.67
N LEU A 369 15.44 7.05 -19.16
CA LEU A 369 15.10 7.15 -20.58
C LEU A 369 15.11 8.59 -21.10
N ALA A 370 14.61 9.55 -20.32
CA ALA A 370 14.65 10.96 -20.70
C ALA A 370 16.10 11.49 -20.77
N MET A 371 16.95 11.10 -19.81
CA MET A 371 18.36 11.46 -19.81
C MET A 371 19.13 10.84 -20.98
N SER A 372 18.86 9.58 -21.33
CA SER A 372 19.55 8.94 -22.46
C SER A 372 19.15 9.57 -23.81
N LEU A 373 17.88 9.93 -23.98
CA LEU A 373 17.40 10.68 -25.14
C LEU A 373 18.03 12.07 -25.24
N ALA A 374 18.11 12.82 -24.12
CA ALA A 374 18.72 14.13 -24.08
C ALA A 374 20.23 14.07 -24.42
N LEU A 375 20.94 13.06 -23.90
CA LEU A 375 22.34 12.83 -24.20
C LEU A 375 22.55 12.47 -25.68
N GLY A 376 21.68 11.62 -26.24
CA GLY A 376 21.69 11.29 -27.67
C GLY A 376 21.52 12.53 -28.55
N ALA A 377 20.56 13.40 -28.23
CA ALA A 377 20.34 14.66 -28.93
C ALA A 377 21.57 15.58 -28.85
N LEU A 378 22.19 15.69 -27.66
CA LEU A 378 23.40 16.50 -27.47
C LEU A 378 24.55 16.01 -28.36
N ILE A 379 24.79 14.70 -28.42
CA ILE A 379 25.83 14.11 -29.27
C ILE A 379 25.59 14.46 -30.74
N VAL A 380 24.34 14.35 -31.22
CA VAL A 380 23.98 14.72 -32.60
C VAL A 380 24.26 16.20 -32.87
N VAL A 381 23.89 17.10 -31.96
CA VAL A 381 24.16 18.54 -32.08
C VAL A 381 25.67 18.81 -32.16
N VAL A 382 26.48 18.20 -31.30
CA VAL A 382 27.94 18.38 -31.30
C VAL A 382 28.57 17.88 -32.60
N VAL A 383 28.12 16.74 -33.13
CA VAL A 383 28.61 16.20 -34.41
C VAL A 383 28.24 17.11 -35.58
N LEU A 384 27.01 17.61 -35.62
CA LEU A 384 26.57 18.56 -36.65
C LEU A 384 27.33 19.89 -36.56
N ALA A 385 27.53 20.43 -35.36
CA ALA A 385 28.30 21.65 -35.14
C ALA A 385 29.76 21.49 -35.59
N ARG A 386 30.43 20.39 -35.21
CA ARG A 386 31.81 20.09 -35.67
C ARG A 386 31.91 20.00 -37.18
N ARG A 387 30.91 19.41 -37.84
CA ARG A 387 30.87 19.35 -39.31
C ARG A 387 30.61 20.72 -39.94
N GLY A 388 29.70 21.51 -39.38
CA GLY A 388 29.43 22.87 -39.82
C GLY A 388 30.69 23.75 -39.76
N ILE A 389 31.45 23.66 -38.68
CA ILE A 389 32.71 24.39 -38.52
C ILE A 389 33.73 23.97 -39.60
N ARG A 390 33.92 22.67 -39.84
CA ARG A 390 34.82 22.20 -40.92
C ARG A 390 34.38 22.65 -42.30
N ALA A 391 33.09 22.50 -42.63
CA ALA A 391 32.54 22.92 -43.91
C ALA A 391 32.69 24.44 -44.12
N SER A 392 32.46 25.24 -43.07
CA SER A 392 32.69 26.70 -43.13
C SER A 392 34.15 27.05 -43.38
N SER A 393 35.08 26.33 -42.75
CA SER A 393 36.53 26.56 -42.93
C SER A 393 37.02 26.18 -44.33
N GLU A 394 36.42 25.16 -44.96
CA GLU A 394 36.73 24.77 -46.33
C GLU A 394 36.12 25.74 -47.35
N ALA A 395 34.87 26.17 -47.13
CA ALA A 395 34.22 27.16 -47.97
C ALA A 395 34.96 28.51 -47.95
N GLN A 396 35.46 28.93 -46.78
CA GLN A 396 36.22 30.16 -46.63
C GLN A 396 37.55 30.10 -47.38
N LYS A 397 38.28 28.97 -47.32
CA LYS A 397 39.50 28.76 -48.12
C LYS A 397 39.24 28.81 -49.64
N ILE A 398 38.07 28.40 -50.09
CA ILE A 398 37.69 28.47 -51.51
C ILE A 398 37.33 29.92 -51.88
N MET A 399 36.56 30.62 -51.05
CA MET A 399 36.19 32.01 -51.29
C MET A 399 37.38 32.98 -51.24
N ASP A 400 38.32 32.79 -50.32
CA ASP A 400 39.56 33.57 -50.24
C ASP A 400 40.42 33.41 -51.52
N GLY A 401 40.19 32.34 -52.30
CA GLY A 401 40.81 32.13 -53.61
C GLY A 401 40.08 32.78 -54.79
N PHE A 402 38.85 33.28 -54.62
CA PHE A 402 38.01 33.83 -55.69
C PHE A 402 37.70 35.33 -55.55
N ASP A 403 37.78 35.92 -54.35
CA ASP A 403 37.48 37.34 -54.13
C ASP A 403 38.74 38.18 -53.89
N ALA A 404 39.29 38.69 -54.98
CA ALA A 404 40.01 39.95 -54.99
C ALA A 404 39.10 41.15 -55.28
N ASP A 405 37.79 41.01 -55.58
CA ASP A 405 37.02 42.21 -56.00
C ASP A 405 35.49 42.27 -55.82
N ARG A 406 34.73 41.33 -55.23
CA ARG A 406 33.28 41.60 -54.97
C ARG A 406 32.74 41.08 -53.64
N ALA A 407 32.70 41.99 -52.66
CA ALA A 407 31.95 41.81 -51.42
C ALA A 407 30.42 41.78 -51.67
N VAL A 408 29.80 40.61 -51.49
CA VAL A 408 28.34 40.47 -51.35
C VAL A 408 28.03 39.83 -49.99
N PRO A 409 27.09 40.37 -49.19
CA PRO A 409 26.79 39.86 -47.86
C PRO A 409 25.81 38.66 -47.95
N SER A 410 26.34 37.43 -48.05
CA SER A 410 25.55 36.18 -48.14
C SER A 410 25.60 35.29 -46.88
N THR A 411 26.27 35.75 -45.83
CA THR A 411 26.57 34.96 -44.62
C THR A 411 25.35 34.58 -43.78
N LEU A 412 24.27 35.36 -43.81
CA LEU A 412 23.08 35.10 -42.99
C LEU A 412 22.21 33.94 -43.50
N LEU A 413 22.06 33.79 -44.81
CA LEU A 413 21.21 32.76 -45.42
C LEU A 413 21.83 31.36 -45.35
N SER A 414 23.16 31.24 -45.42
CA SER A 414 23.84 29.94 -45.30
C SER A 414 23.87 29.45 -43.84
N ALA A 415 24.03 30.36 -42.88
CA ALA A 415 23.97 30.03 -41.45
C ALA A 415 22.58 29.50 -41.05
N LEU A 416 21.50 30.09 -41.59
CA LEU A 416 20.13 29.62 -41.35
C LEU A 416 19.90 28.18 -41.84
N GLY A 417 20.48 27.81 -42.98
CA GLY A 417 20.31 26.47 -43.56
C GLY A 417 20.83 25.32 -42.69
N VAL A 418 21.82 25.59 -41.84
CA VAL A 418 22.37 24.60 -40.88
C VAL A 418 21.65 24.67 -39.53
N LEU A 419 21.23 25.85 -39.11
CA LEU A 419 20.64 26.08 -37.79
C LEU A 419 19.21 25.53 -37.69
N VAL A 420 18.43 25.62 -38.77
CA VAL A 420 17.05 25.09 -38.85
C VAL A 420 16.96 23.58 -38.61
N PRO A 421 17.73 22.70 -39.30
CA PRO A 421 17.64 21.25 -39.06
C PRO A 421 18.16 20.86 -37.67
N ILE A 422 19.16 21.57 -37.12
CA ILE A 422 19.63 21.33 -35.75
C ILE A 422 18.52 21.65 -34.73
N LEU A 423 17.87 22.81 -34.87
CA LEU A 423 16.74 23.20 -34.04
C LEU A 423 15.56 22.22 -34.17
N LEU A 424 15.27 21.74 -35.38
CA LEU A 424 14.21 20.78 -35.63
C LEU A 424 14.47 19.44 -34.92
N VAL A 425 15.70 18.89 -35.01
CA VAL A 425 16.07 17.66 -34.32
C VAL A 425 15.99 17.86 -32.81
N LEU A 426 16.53 18.96 -32.29
CA LEU A 426 16.45 19.28 -30.86
C LEU A 426 14.99 19.36 -30.39
N PHE A 427 14.13 20.01 -31.18
CA PHE A 427 12.70 20.16 -30.88
C PHE A 427 11.98 18.80 -30.86
N VAL A 428 12.25 17.89 -31.80
CA VAL A 428 11.64 16.55 -31.82
C VAL A 428 12.04 15.73 -30.59
N PHE A 429 13.32 15.75 -30.20
CA PHE A 429 13.78 15.06 -28.99
C PHE A 429 13.19 15.68 -27.71
N LEU A 430 13.11 17.01 -27.65
CA LEU A 430 12.51 17.72 -26.52
C LEU A 430 11.00 17.42 -26.42
N ALA A 431 10.28 17.42 -27.54
CA ALA A 431 8.87 17.08 -27.59
C ALA A 431 8.61 15.62 -27.17
N ALA A 432 9.45 14.67 -27.60
CA ALA A 432 9.38 13.28 -27.17
C ALA A 432 9.62 13.12 -25.66
N ALA A 433 10.61 13.84 -25.10
CA ALA A 433 10.86 13.86 -23.66
C ALA A 433 9.69 14.45 -22.87
N ILE A 434 9.11 15.57 -23.35
CA ILE A 434 7.92 16.19 -22.74
C ILE A 434 6.70 15.26 -22.82
N LEU A 435 6.50 14.54 -23.93
CA LEU A 435 5.41 13.56 -24.07
C LEU A 435 5.57 12.37 -23.12
N LEU A 436 6.80 11.87 -22.95
CA LEU A 436 7.11 10.81 -21.98
C LEU A 436 6.90 11.25 -20.53
N LEU A 437 7.16 12.53 -20.23
CA LEU A 437 6.95 13.11 -18.89
C LEU A 437 5.48 13.46 -18.64
N SER A 438 4.75 13.98 -19.64
CA SER A 438 3.37 14.45 -19.50
C SER A 438 2.33 13.33 -19.43
N LYS A 439 2.57 12.17 -20.05
CA LYS A 439 1.70 10.99 -19.89
C LYS A 439 1.69 10.39 -18.47
N GLY A 440 2.46 10.94 -17.52
CA GLY A 440 2.42 10.57 -16.10
C GLY A 440 1.82 11.63 -15.17
N LEU A 441 1.21 12.69 -15.71
CA LEU A 441 0.60 13.79 -14.93
C LEU A 441 -0.94 13.75 -14.89
N PHE A 442 -1.57 12.75 -15.52
CA PHE A 442 -3.02 12.54 -15.51
C PHE A 442 -3.38 11.16 -14.96
#